data_AF-A0A9D6M453-F1
#
_entry.id   AF-A0A9D6M453-F1
#
_cell.length_a   1.000
_cell.length_b   1.000
_cell.length_c   1.000
_cell.angle_alpha   90.00
_cell.angle_beta   90.00
_cell.angle_gamma   90.00
#
_symmetry.space_group_name_H-M   'P 1'
#
loop_
_entity.id
_entity.type
_entity.pdbx_description
1 polymer ?
#
loop_
_entity_poly.entity_id
_entity_poly.type
_entity_poly.pdbx_seq_one_letter_code
_entity_poly.pdbx_strand_id
1 'polypeptide(L)'
;MGTAIKHKENLVKVKQYITDTKGHKVAAVIDIEDFIRLKAMADIIPASEIWLYKNKEVLESVRRGLKDADRGRITKLNIDEL
;
A
#
# COMPACT_ATOMS: atom_id res chain seq x y z
N MET A 1 28.18 7.47 14.55
CA MET A 1 27.26 6.51 13.90
C MET A 1 25.83 6.93 14.23
N GLY A 2 25.19 7.72 13.37
CA GLY A 2 23.77 8.05 13.50
C GLY A 2 22.97 7.09 12.64
N THR A 3 22.23 6.17 13.23
CA THR A 3 21.30 5.31 12.49
C THR A 3 20.17 6.20 11.96
N ALA A 4 20.17 6.40 10.65
CA ALA A 4 19.09 7.07 9.94
C ALA A 4 17.77 6.35 10.26
N ILE A 5 16.89 7.04 10.98
CA ILE A 5 15.53 6.58 11.23
C ILE A 5 14.84 6.57 9.87
N LYS A 6 14.59 5.37 9.34
CA LYS A 6 13.80 5.18 8.12
C LYS A 6 12.49 5.94 8.32
N HIS A 7 12.27 6.98 7.51
CA HIS A 7 10.97 7.61 7.36
C HIS A 7 10.01 6.52 6.88
N LYS A 8 9.29 5.91 7.83
CA LYS A 8 8.12 5.10 7.51
C LYS A 8 7.11 6.14 7.05
N GLU A 9 6.82 6.17 5.75
CA GLU A 9 5.71 6.96 5.22
C GLU A 9 4.45 6.46 5.94
N ASN A 10 4.06 7.17 7.00
CA ASN A 10 2.84 6.86 7.73
C ASN A 10 1.68 7.32 6.85
N LEU A 11 1.24 6.43 5.95
CA LEU A 11 0.12 6.64 5.02
C LEU A 11 -1.21 6.88 5.74
N VAL A 12 -1.29 6.54 7.04
CA VAL A 12 -2.45 6.77 7.90
C VAL A 12 -1.96 7.33 9.24
N LYS A 13 -2.51 8.47 9.64
CA LYS A 13 -2.12 9.15 10.88
C LYS A 13 -2.99 8.67 12.04
N VAL A 14 -2.49 7.70 12.79
CA VAL A 14 -3.15 7.21 14.01
C VAL A 14 -2.98 8.25 15.13
N LYS A 15 -4.09 8.80 15.61
CA LYS A 15 -4.13 9.77 16.72
C LYS A 15 -4.06 9.07 18.08
N GLN A 16 -4.75 7.95 18.23
CA GLN A 16 -4.82 7.23 19.50
C GLN A 16 -5.10 5.74 19.25
N TYR A 17 -4.71 4.88 20.20
CA TYR A 17 -5.16 3.49 20.25
C TYR A 17 -6.14 3.31 21.41
N ILE A 18 -7.22 2.60 21.16
CA ILE A 18 -8.14 2.13 22.20
C ILE A 18 -7.63 0.76 22.66
N THR A 19 -7.51 0.58 23.97
CA THR A 19 -7.02 -0.67 24.58
C THR A 19 -8.13 -1.40 25.32
N ASP A 20 -8.05 -2.73 25.36
CA ASP A 20 -8.91 -3.56 26.21
C ASP A 20 -8.53 -3.41 27.70
N THR A 21 -9.28 -4.10 28.56
CA THR A 21 -9.04 -4.12 30.01
C THR A 21 -7.71 -4.76 30.42
N LYS A 22 -7.01 -5.43 29.48
CA LYS A 22 -5.70 -6.05 29.66
C LYS A 22 -4.57 -5.22 29.03
N GLY A 23 -4.89 -4.05 28.44
CA GLY A 23 -3.93 -3.16 27.80
C GLY A 23 -3.60 -3.49 26.34
N HIS A 24 -4.26 -4.47 25.71
CA HIS A 24 -4.05 -4.78 24.30
C HIS A 24 -4.76 -3.78 23.40
N LYS A 25 -4.09 -3.31 22.35
CA LYS A 25 -4.67 -2.39 21.36
C LYS A 25 -5.74 -3.12 20.55
N VAL A 26 -6.99 -2.65 20.63
CA VAL A 26 -8.15 -3.24 19.94
C VAL A 26 -8.69 -2.36 18.82
N ALA A 27 -8.45 -1.05 18.87
CA ALA A 27 -8.82 -0.15 17.79
C ALA A 27 -7.83 1.01 17.66
N ALA A 28 -7.80 1.62 16.47
CA ALA A 28 -7.03 2.82 16.19
C ALA A 28 -7.99 3.96 15.86
N VAL A 29 -7.80 5.10 16.52
CA VAL A 29 -8.48 6.35 16.20
C VAL A 29 -7.64 7.04 15.12
N ILE A 30 -8.23 7.21 13.94
CA ILE A 30 -7.62 7.88 12.79
C ILE A 30 -8.40 9.15 12.45
N ASP A 31 -7.82 10.01 11.63
CA ASP A 31 -8.57 11.14 11.08
C ASP A 31 -9.69 10.66 10.14
N ILE A 32 -10.79 11.40 10.09
CA ILE A 32 -11.91 11.09 9.20
C ILE A 32 -11.50 11.22 7.73
N GLU A 33 -10.59 12.13 7.41
CA GLU A 33 -10.03 12.26 6.06
C GLU A 33 -9.28 11.00 5.62
N ASP A 34 -8.49 10.41 6.53
CA ASP A 34 -7.78 9.16 6.28
C ASP A 34 -8.76 7.99 6.14
N PHE A 35 -9.85 7.96 6.93
CA PHE A 35 -10.90 6.96 6.77
C PHE A 35 -11.58 7.04 5.39
N ILE A 36 -11.92 8.24 4.93
CA ILE A 36 -12.51 8.46 3.60
C ILE A 36 -11.56 7.97 2.50
N ARG A 37 -10.26 8.28 2.60
CA ARG A 37 -9.24 7.78 1.65
C ARG A 37 -9.17 6.25 1.64
N LEU A 38 -9.12 5.62 2.81
CA LEU A 38 -9.08 4.16 2.92
C LEU A 38 -10.32 3.51 2.32
N LYS A 39 -11.50 4.09 2.57
CA LYS A 39 -12.76 3.61 1.99
C LYS A 39 -12.75 3.70 0.47
N ALA A 40 -12.36 4.86 -0.08
CA ALA A 40 -12.25 5.04 -1.53
C ALA A 40 -11.27 4.03 -2.14
N MET A 41 -10.12 3.78 -1.51
CA MET A 41 -9.17 2.76 -1.98
C MET A 41 -9.76 1.34 -1.94
N ALA A 42 -10.49 1.00 -0.88
CA ALA A 42 -11.15 -0.30 -0.75
C ALA A 42 -12.24 -0.51 -1.81
N ASP A 43 -12.95 0.56 -2.20
CA ASP A 43 -13.97 0.52 -3.25
C ASP A 43 -13.34 0.44 -4.67
N ILE A 44 -12.14 1.01 -4.85
CA ILE A 44 -11.43 1.00 -6.14
C ILE A 44 -10.75 -0.35 -6.41
N ILE A 45 -10.16 -0.99 -5.40
CA ILE A 45 -9.38 -2.21 -5.58
C ILE A 45 -10.34 -3.41 -5.68
N PRO A 46 -10.42 -4.08 -6.83
CA PRO A 46 -11.28 -5.25 -6.96
C PRO A 46 -10.84 -6.35 -6.00
N ALA A 47 -11.79 -7.10 -5.44
CA ALA A 47 -11.49 -8.22 -4.54
C ALA A 47 -10.56 -9.28 -5.20
N SER A 48 -10.66 -9.43 -6.53
CA SER A 48 -9.81 -10.30 -7.34
C SER A 48 -8.34 -9.85 -7.41
N GLU A 49 -8.00 -8.63 -6.97
CA GLU A 49 -6.62 -8.10 -6.99
C GLU A 49 -5.97 -8.10 -5.60
N ILE A 50 -6.69 -8.53 -4.55
CA ILE A 50 -6.16 -8.58 -3.18
C ILE A 50 -4.90 -9.45 -3.09
N TRP A 51 -4.77 -10.48 -3.93
CA TRP A 51 -3.60 -11.37 -3.94
C TRP A 51 -2.28 -10.61 -4.21
N LEU A 52 -2.33 -9.55 -5.04
CA LEU A 52 -1.15 -8.75 -5.37
C LEU A 52 -0.56 -8.10 -4.11
N TYR A 53 -1.42 -7.62 -3.21
CA TYR A 53 -1.01 -6.97 -1.97
C TYR A 53 -0.54 -7.96 -0.89
N LYS A 54 -0.81 -9.25 -1.05
CA LYS A 54 -0.30 -10.31 -0.15
C LYS A 54 1.13 -10.74 -0.49
N ASN A 55 1.56 -10.57 -1.74
CA ASN A 55 2.91 -10.92 -2.18
C ASN A 55 3.75 -9.66 -2.43
N LYS A 56 4.64 -9.35 -1.49
CA LYS A 56 5.49 -8.17 -1.54
C LYS A 56 6.41 -8.13 -2.77
N GLU A 57 6.94 -9.27 -3.21
CA GLU A 57 7.85 -9.32 -4.35
C GLU A 57 7.13 -9.00 -5.65
N VAL A 58 5.94 -9.59 -5.84
CA VAL A 58 5.10 -9.31 -7.02
C VAL A 58 4.65 -7.86 -7.01
N LEU A 59 4.21 -7.34 -5.86
CA LEU A 59 3.79 -5.94 -5.72
C LEU A 59 4.91 -4.97 -6.11
N GLU A 60 6.14 -5.20 -5.64
CA GLU A 60 7.28 -4.36 -6.00
C GLU A 60 7.65 -4.49 -7.49
N SER A 61 7.53 -5.68 -8.07
CA SER A 61 7.73 -5.88 -9.51
C SER A 61 6.72 -5.08 -10.34
N VAL A 62 5.43 -5.14 -9.98
CA VAL A 62 4.35 -4.37 -10.65
C VAL A 62 4.59 -2.88 -10.50
N ARG A 63 4.90 -2.40 -9.28
CA ARG A 63 5.22 -0.98 -9.03
C ARG A 63 6.40 -0.50 -9.86
N ARG A 64 7.45 -1.32 -10.01
CA ARG A 64 8.60 -1.00 -10.86
C ARG A 64 8.17 -0.91 -12.33
N GLY A 65 7.41 -1.87 -12.83
CA GLY A 65 6.89 -1.84 -14.21
C GLY A 65 6.05 -0.60 -14.49
N LEU A 66 5.16 -0.21 -13.57
CA LEU A 66 4.37 1.03 -13.69
C LEU A 66 5.26 2.28 -13.73
N LYS A 67 6.30 2.36 -12.90
CA LYS A 67 7.27 3.47 -12.92
C LYS A 67 8.09 3.52 -14.20
N ASP A 68 8.48 2.37 -14.72
CA ASP A 68 9.20 2.29 -15.99
C ASP A 68 8.28 2.70 -17.14
N ALA A 69 7.00 2.33 -17.11
CA ALA A 69 6.01 2.74 -18.10
C ALA A 69 5.75 4.25 -18.10
N ASP A 70 5.60 4.86 -16.93
CA ASP A 70 5.47 6.32 -16.77
C ASP A 70 6.68 7.07 -17.35
N ARG A 71 7.87 6.46 -17.30
CA ARG A 71 9.11 6.99 -17.88
C ARG A 71 9.29 6.64 -19.36
N GLY A 72 8.31 6.02 -20.00
CA GLY A 72 8.37 5.59 -21.39
C GLY A 72 9.30 4.40 -21.66
N ARG A 73 9.77 3.70 -20.63
CA ARG A 73 10.64 2.51 -20.76
C ARG A 73 9.79 1.25 -20.98
N ILE A 74 9.00 1.27 -22.04
CA ILE A 74 8.17 0.14 -22.47
C ILE A 74 8.71 -0.46 -23.75
N THR A 75 8.62 -1.77 -23.87
CA THR A 75 8.87 -2.48 -25.13
C THR A 75 7.56 -3.04 -25.64
N LYS A 76 7.32 -2.93 -26.95
CA LYS A 76 6.17 -3.58 -27.57
C LYS A 76 6.46 -5.07 -27.65
N LEU A 77 5.61 -5.86 -27.01
CA LEU A 77 5.66 -7.31 -27.07
C LEU A 77 4.83 -7.78 -28.27
N ASN A 78 5.44 -8.62 -29.12
CA ASN A 78 4.74 -9.27 -30.22
C ASN A 78 4.17 -10.59 -29.71
N ILE A 79 2.84 -10.72 -29.72
CA ILE A 79 2.15 -11.88 -29.12
C ILE A 79 2.41 -13.15 -29.95
N ASP A 80 2.67 -13.00 -31.25
CA ASP A 80 2.99 -14.10 -32.15
C ASP A 80 4.38 -14.73 -31.88
N GLU A 81 5.20 -14.10 -31.04
CA GLU A 81 6.55 -14.53 -30.69
C GLU A 81 6.66 -15.11 -29.26
N LEU A 82 5.54 -15.27 -28.53
CA LEU A 82 5.49 -15.96 -27.21
C LEU A 82 5.02 -17.40 -27.34
#